data_AF-A0A328B890-F1
#
_entry.id   AF-A0A328B890-F1
#
_cell.length_a   1.000
_cell.length_b   1.000
_cell.length_c   1.000
_cell.angle_alpha   90.00
_cell.angle_beta   90.00
_cell.angle_gamma   90.00
#
_symmetry.space_group_name_H-M   'P 1'
#
loop_
_entity.id
_entity.type
_entity.pdbx_description
1 polymer ?
#
loop_
_entity_poly.entity_id
_entity_poly.type
_entity_poly.pdbx_seq_one_letter_code
_entity_poly.pdbx_strand_id
1 'polypeptide(L)'
;MRRRIYLDCDGVLADFDKGAEAILGMPPEAFEKRHGAGQFWSRLAKADAFFANLEPLPDAYELYDAVKHKEPVILTGMPRGNWAAPQKRRWAERHFPGVEIITTLAALKREHCHPGDVLVDDRVKHRHLWIEAGGVFVHHTDARSSIEKLRALGYLD
;
A
#
# COMPACT_ATOMS: atom_id res chain seq x y z
N MET A 1 -2.91 -3.97 24.94
CA MET A 1 -2.66 -4.60 23.63
C MET A 1 -2.15 -3.51 22.70
N ARG A 2 -1.09 -3.78 21.93
CA ARG A 2 -0.60 -2.83 20.91
C ARG A 2 -1.63 -2.79 19.78
N ARG A 3 -2.02 -1.60 19.35
CA ARG A 3 -2.95 -1.38 18.23
C ARG A 3 -2.26 -0.51 17.19
N ARG A 4 -1.43 -1.12 16.36
CA ARG A 4 -0.73 -0.40 15.31
C ARG A 4 -1.60 -0.28 14.06
N ILE A 5 -1.48 0.87 13.40
CA ILE A 5 -2.10 1.13 12.10
C ILE A 5 -1.04 0.91 11.02
N TYR A 6 -1.34 0.03 10.07
CA TYR A 6 -0.56 -0.18 8.86
C TYR A 6 -1.33 0.37 7.67
N LEU A 7 -0.64 1.10 6.80
CA LEU A 7 -1.16 1.59 5.53
C LEU A 7 -0.43 0.86 4.40
N ASP A 8 -1.14 0.29 3.43
CA ASP A 8 -0.48 -0.05 2.17
C ASP A 8 0.01 1.23 1.46
N CYS A 9 0.93 1.05 0.51
CA CYS A 9 1.44 2.13 -0.32
C CYS A 9 0.68 2.18 -1.65
N ASP A 10 0.82 1.17 -2.50
CA ASP A 10 0.23 1.17 -3.85
C ASP A 10 -1.29 1.03 -3.73
N GLY A 11 -2.07 1.94 -4.32
CA GLY A 11 -3.53 1.90 -4.25
C GLY A 11 -4.14 2.44 -2.96
N VAL A 12 -3.31 2.90 -2.00
CA VAL A 12 -3.77 3.54 -0.75
C VAL A 12 -3.11 4.90 -0.51
N LEU A 13 -1.81 5.01 -0.72
CA LEU A 13 -1.08 6.28 -0.63
C LEU A 13 -0.53 6.73 -1.99
N ALA A 14 -0.08 5.80 -2.82
CA ALA A 14 0.48 6.04 -4.14
C ALA A 14 -0.49 5.60 -5.23
N ASP A 15 -0.67 6.45 -6.25
CA ASP A 15 -1.52 6.19 -7.41
C ASP A 15 -0.78 5.26 -8.40
N PHE A 16 -0.70 3.98 -8.01
CA PHE A 16 -0.03 2.95 -8.80
C PHE A 16 -0.73 2.74 -10.15
N ASP A 17 -2.05 2.78 -10.20
CA ASP A 17 -2.80 2.46 -11.41
C ASP A 17 -2.58 3.51 -12.49
N LYS A 18 -2.65 4.81 -12.14
CA LYS A 18 -2.33 5.90 -13.06
C LYS A 18 -0.87 5.84 -13.52
N GLY A 19 0.06 5.60 -12.60
CA GLY A 19 1.48 5.47 -12.94
C GLY A 19 1.73 4.30 -13.89
N ALA A 20 1.13 3.13 -13.61
CA ALA A 20 1.27 1.94 -14.43
C ALA A 20 0.63 2.14 -15.81
N GLU A 21 -0.57 2.73 -15.88
CA GLU A 21 -1.24 3.01 -17.14
C GLU A 21 -0.40 3.92 -18.06
N ALA A 22 0.28 4.93 -17.50
CA ALA A 22 1.18 5.80 -18.26
C ALA A 22 2.35 5.04 -18.92
N ILE A 23 2.84 3.97 -18.29
CA ILE A 23 3.92 3.12 -18.83
C ILE A 23 3.40 2.04 -19.78
N LEU A 24 2.24 1.48 -19.46
CA LEU A 24 1.66 0.33 -20.16
C LEU A 24 0.82 0.74 -21.37
N GLY A 25 0.36 2.00 -21.42
CA GLY A 25 -0.51 2.54 -22.47
C GLY A 25 -1.95 2.01 -22.40
N MET A 26 -2.33 1.34 -21.31
CA MET A 26 -3.66 0.81 -21.04
C MET A 26 -3.81 0.48 -19.54
N PRO A 27 -5.04 0.28 -19.04
CA PRO A 27 -5.25 -0.07 -17.63
C PRO A 27 -4.44 -1.29 -17.19
N PRO A 28 -3.83 -1.26 -15.98
CA PRO A 28 -2.88 -2.28 -15.53
C PRO A 28 -3.48 -3.68 -15.46
N GLU A 29 -4.71 -3.82 -14.96
CA GLU A 29 -5.42 -5.11 -14.90
C GLU A 29 -5.63 -5.69 -16.31
N ALA A 30 -6.02 -4.85 -17.28
CA ALA A 30 -6.22 -5.26 -18.65
C ALA A 30 -4.89 -5.67 -19.32
N PHE A 31 -3.80 -4.95 -19.03
CA PHE A 31 -2.46 -5.33 -19.50
C PHE A 31 -2.02 -6.66 -18.92
N GLU A 32 -2.13 -6.85 -17.59
CA GLU A 32 -1.73 -8.09 -16.92
C GLU A 32 -2.54 -9.28 -17.41
N LYS A 33 -3.86 -9.13 -17.60
CA LYS A 33 -4.72 -10.18 -18.16
C LYS A 33 -4.30 -10.58 -19.58
N ARG A 34 -3.88 -9.62 -20.40
CA ARG A 34 -3.51 -9.85 -21.80
C ARG A 34 -2.09 -10.39 -21.97
N HIS A 35 -1.14 -9.93 -21.16
CA HIS A 35 0.29 -10.17 -21.36
C HIS A 35 0.96 -10.98 -20.24
N GLY A 36 0.25 -11.18 -19.12
CA GLY A 36 0.73 -11.89 -17.95
C GLY A 36 1.59 -11.03 -17.02
N ALA A 37 1.64 -11.45 -15.75
CA ALA A 37 2.40 -10.77 -14.68
C ALA A 37 3.88 -10.57 -15.02
N GLY A 38 4.51 -11.51 -15.73
CA GLY A 38 5.92 -11.42 -16.11
C GLY A 38 6.21 -10.22 -17.01
N GLN A 39 5.43 -10.04 -18.07
CA GLN A 39 5.57 -8.88 -18.96
C GLN A 39 5.14 -7.59 -18.29
N PHE A 40 4.08 -7.63 -17.47
CA PHE A 40 3.61 -6.51 -16.68
C PHE A 40 4.76 -5.92 -15.83
N TRP A 41 5.38 -6.75 -14.97
CA TRP A 41 6.48 -6.29 -14.12
C TRP A 41 7.74 -5.95 -14.92
N SER A 42 8.04 -6.68 -16.00
CA SER A 42 9.19 -6.37 -16.85
C SER A 42 9.10 -4.98 -17.49
N ARG A 43 7.89 -4.55 -17.88
CA ARG A 43 7.66 -3.21 -18.43
C ARG A 43 7.87 -2.13 -17.36
N LEU A 44 7.28 -2.30 -16.18
CA LEU A 44 7.43 -1.32 -15.09
C LEU A 44 8.89 -1.23 -14.59
N ALA A 45 9.61 -2.34 -14.50
CA ALA A 45 11.02 -2.34 -14.07
C ALA A 45 11.96 -1.62 -15.04
N LYS A 46 11.58 -1.46 -16.33
CA LYS A 46 12.36 -0.73 -17.34
C LYS A 46 12.07 0.77 -17.35
N ALA A 47 10.98 1.21 -16.74
CA ALA A 47 10.67 2.63 -16.61
C ALA A 47 11.61 3.28 -15.59
N ASP A 48 12.02 4.51 -15.88
CA ASP A 48 12.94 5.23 -15.02
C ASP A 48 12.30 5.51 -13.66
N ALA A 49 12.91 4.95 -12.62
CA ALA A 49 12.52 5.08 -11.22
C ALA A 49 11.01 4.97 -10.94
N PHE A 50 10.30 4.08 -11.63
CA PHE A 50 8.83 3.94 -11.61
C PHE A 50 8.16 4.23 -10.25
N PHE A 51 8.47 3.44 -9.22
CA PHE A 51 7.82 3.59 -7.90
C PHE A 51 8.20 4.90 -7.20
N ALA A 52 9.39 5.44 -7.46
CA ALA A 52 9.84 6.71 -6.87
C ALA A 52 9.17 7.93 -7.52
N ASN A 53 8.53 7.75 -8.67
CA ASN A 53 7.89 8.80 -9.47
C ASN A 53 6.36 8.70 -9.47
N LEU A 54 5.77 7.78 -8.69
CA LEU A 54 4.33 7.72 -8.53
C LEU A 54 3.81 9.00 -7.87
N GLU A 55 2.71 9.53 -8.38
CA GLU A 55 1.97 10.58 -7.67
C GLU A 55 1.24 9.95 -6.49
N PRO A 56 1.03 10.68 -5.38
CA PRO A 56 0.10 10.26 -4.34
C PRO A 56 -1.33 10.16 -4.88
N LEU A 57 -2.15 9.31 -4.25
CA LEU A 57 -3.60 9.37 -4.48
C LEU A 57 -4.16 10.75 -4.04
N PRO A 58 -5.24 11.25 -4.67
CA PRO A 58 -5.78 12.58 -4.37
C PRO A 58 -6.10 12.80 -2.88
N ASP A 59 -6.48 11.74 -2.18
CA ASP A 59 -6.89 11.73 -0.78
C ASP A 59 -5.87 11.01 0.15
N ALA A 60 -4.68 10.68 -0.35
CA ALA A 60 -3.63 10.01 0.42
C ALA A 60 -3.23 10.80 1.68
N TYR A 61 -3.10 12.13 1.54
CA TYR A 61 -2.75 13.00 2.67
C TYR A 61 -3.88 13.13 3.67
N GLU A 62 -5.14 13.09 3.24
CA GLU A 62 -6.30 13.08 4.14
C GLU A 62 -6.27 11.84 5.05
N LEU A 63 -6.07 10.66 4.45
CA LEU A 63 -5.92 9.40 5.20
C LEU A 63 -4.74 9.46 6.15
N TYR A 64 -3.56 9.86 5.67
CA TYR A 64 -2.36 9.92 6.49
C TYR A 64 -2.50 10.91 7.65
N ASP A 65 -3.00 12.12 7.39
CA ASP A 65 -3.17 13.15 8.44
C ASP A 65 -4.13 12.71 9.53
N ALA A 66 -5.17 11.93 9.19
CA ALA A 66 -6.10 11.39 10.16
C ALA A 66 -5.42 10.38 11.11
N VAL A 67 -4.38 9.65 10.66
CA VAL A 67 -3.75 8.59 11.45
C VAL A 67 -2.34 8.95 11.96
N LYS A 68 -1.70 10.03 11.48
CA LYS A 68 -0.28 10.33 11.75
C LYS A 68 0.09 10.38 13.23
N HIS A 69 -0.82 10.86 14.07
CA HIS A 69 -0.65 10.96 15.52
C HIS A 69 -0.63 9.60 16.24
N LYS A 70 -1.02 8.52 15.55
CA LYS A 70 -0.90 7.13 16.03
C LYS A 70 0.38 6.45 15.52
N GLU A 71 1.29 7.20 14.88
CA GLU A 71 2.56 6.70 14.33
C GLU A 71 2.36 5.47 13.42
N PRO A 72 1.65 5.65 12.27
CA PRO A 72 1.37 4.55 11.36
C PRO A 72 2.66 4.02 10.72
N VAL A 73 2.61 2.78 10.21
CA VAL A 73 3.69 2.18 9.43
C VAL A 73 3.21 1.91 8.02
N ILE A 74 3.99 2.30 7.02
CA ILE A 74 3.73 1.92 5.62
C ILE A 74 4.17 0.47 5.44
N LEU A 75 3.25 -0.43 5.09
CA LEU A 75 3.52 -1.85 4.88
C LEU A 75 3.15 -2.25 3.45
N THR A 76 4.15 -2.34 2.58
CA THR A 76 3.95 -2.42 1.14
C THR A 76 4.52 -3.70 0.51
N GLY A 77 3.77 -4.23 -0.47
CA GLY A 77 4.12 -5.41 -1.25
C GLY A 77 5.18 -5.14 -2.33
N MET A 78 6.17 -6.03 -2.47
CA MET A 78 7.21 -5.95 -3.50
C MET A 78 6.91 -6.86 -4.70
N PRO A 79 7.16 -6.41 -5.95
CA PRO A 79 7.36 -7.32 -7.06
C PRO A 79 8.65 -8.15 -6.86
N ARG A 80 8.82 -9.21 -7.65
CA ARG A 80 10.06 -10.00 -7.62
C ARG A 80 11.27 -9.15 -8.03
N GLY A 81 12.39 -9.35 -7.32
CA GLY A 81 13.67 -8.66 -7.56
C GLY A 81 13.94 -7.51 -6.59
N ASN A 82 15.07 -6.81 -6.80
CA ASN A 82 15.62 -5.86 -5.82
C ASN A 82 15.46 -4.38 -6.23
N TRP A 83 14.66 -4.08 -7.25
CA TRP A 83 14.57 -2.76 -7.86
C TRP A 83 13.52 -1.84 -7.20
N ALA A 84 12.42 -2.43 -6.69
CA ALA A 84 11.27 -1.68 -6.18
C ALA A 84 11.50 -1.11 -4.77
N ALA A 85 12.09 -1.92 -3.88
CA ALA A 85 12.27 -1.55 -2.48
C ALA A 85 13.03 -0.21 -2.27
N PRO A 86 14.20 0.05 -2.89
CA PRO A 86 14.86 1.35 -2.75
C PRO A 86 14.03 2.51 -3.33
N GLN A 87 13.27 2.29 -4.41
CA GLN A 87 12.40 3.32 -4.99
C GLN A 87 11.26 3.71 -4.06
N LYS A 88 10.57 2.72 -3.48
CA LYS A 88 9.47 2.94 -2.53
C LYS A 88 9.92 3.62 -1.24
N ARG A 89 11.12 3.30 -0.73
CA ARG A 89 11.69 4.03 0.42
C ARG A 89 11.93 5.50 0.10
N ARG A 90 12.49 5.80 -1.08
CA ARG A 90 12.67 7.20 -1.52
C ARG A 90 11.35 7.92 -1.71
N TRP A 91 10.34 7.22 -2.23
CA TRP A 91 8.99 7.77 -2.38
C TRP A 91 8.38 8.12 -1.02
N ALA A 92 8.42 7.19 -0.07
CA ALA A 92 7.90 7.41 1.28
C ALA A 92 8.63 8.57 1.97
N GLU A 93 9.96 8.65 1.87
CA GLU A 93 10.72 9.77 2.44
C GLU A 93 10.35 11.13 1.82
N ARG A 94 10.03 11.16 0.52
CA ARG A 94 9.63 12.39 -0.18
C ARG A 94 8.25 12.88 0.27
N HIS A 95 7.28 11.98 0.39
CA HIS A 95 5.87 12.34 0.60
C HIS A 95 5.43 12.26 2.08
N PHE A 96 6.06 11.39 2.86
CA PHE A 96 5.76 11.11 4.26
C PHE A 96 7.08 10.98 5.07
N PRO A 97 7.86 12.08 5.18
CA PRO A 97 9.19 12.04 5.77
C PRO A 97 9.17 11.52 7.22
N GLY A 98 10.11 10.62 7.53
CA GLY A 98 10.24 10.03 8.86
C GLY A 98 9.23 8.91 9.19
N VAL A 99 8.31 8.56 8.29
CA VAL A 99 7.39 7.43 8.50
C VAL A 99 8.11 6.12 8.26
N GLU A 100 7.95 5.17 9.19
CA GLU A 100 8.50 3.82 9.04
C GLU A 100 7.89 3.13 7.81
N ILE A 101 8.74 2.55 6.97
CA ILE A 101 8.32 1.76 5.79
C ILE A 101 8.91 0.35 5.85
N ILE A 102 8.02 -0.64 5.76
CA ILE A 102 8.33 -2.05 5.66
C ILE A 102 8.01 -2.53 4.23
N THR A 103 9.05 -3.02 3.55
CA THR A 103 8.93 -3.62 2.21
C THR A 103 9.01 -5.14 2.32
N THR A 104 7.93 -5.84 1.97
CA THR A 104 7.86 -7.31 2.04
C THR A 104 7.05 -7.86 0.87
N LEU A 105 6.92 -9.18 0.73
CA LEU A 105 5.97 -9.75 -0.23
C LEU A 105 4.54 -9.54 0.27
N ALA A 106 3.59 -9.26 -0.62
CA ALA A 106 2.20 -8.98 -0.23
C ALA A 106 1.57 -10.08 0.65
N ALA A 107 1.85 -11.35 0.37
CA ALA A 107 1.38 -12.48 1.18
C ALA A 107 2.06 -12.58 2.57
N LEU A 108 3.27 -12.02 2.70
CA LEU A 108 4.06 -12.03 3.93
C LEU A 108 3.82 -10.79 4.81
N LYS A 109 2.94 -9.86 4.40
CA LYS A 109 2.50 -8.76 5.29
C LYS A 109 2.02 -9.29 6.65
N ARG A 110 1.41 -10.48 6.68
CA ARG A 110 0.97 -11.17 7.89
C ARG A 110 2.06 -11.38 8.95
N GLU A 111 3.34 -11.47 8.56
CA GLU A 111 4.46 -11.68 9.49
C GLU A 111 4.76 -10.46 10.36
N HIS A 112 4.20 -9.30 10.00
CA HIS A 112 4.31 -8.06 10.77
C HIS A 112 3.07 -7.80 11.65
N CYS A 113 2.03 -8.63 11.52
CA CYS A 113 0.78 -8.48 12.24
C CYS A 113 0.89 -9.03 13.67
N HIS A 114 0.44 -8.24 14.64
CA HIS A 114 0.13 -8.72 15.99
C HIS A 114 -1.38 -8.65 16.23
N PRO A 115 -1.93 -9.49 17.13
CA PRO A 115 -3.35 -9.46 17.44
C PRO A 115 -3.85 -8.06 17.82
N GLY A 116 -4.84 -7.56 17.08
CA GLY A 116 -5.40 -6.22 17.26
C GLY A 116 -4.78 -5.11 16.40
N ASP A 117 -3.72 -5.37 15.64
CA ASP A 117 -3.23 -4.44 14.61
C ASP A 117 -4.24 -4.30 13.45
N VAL A 118 -4.24 -3.16 12.77
CA VAL A 118 -5.09 -2.93 11.58
C VAL A 118 -4.26 -2.68 10.33
N LEU A 119 -4.68 -3.27 9.21
CA LEU A 119 -4.13 -2.99 7.88
C LEU A 119 -5.21 -2.34 7.01
N VAL A 120 -4.90 -1.16 6.48
CA VAL A 120 -5.67 -0.45 5.45
C VAL A 120 -5.03 -0.74 4.10
N ASP A 121 -5.74 -1.45 3.23
CA ASP A 121 -5.20 -2.01 1.98
C ASP A 121 -6.32 -2.14 0.94
N ASP A 122 -6.04 -1.78 -0.31
CA ASP A 122 -7.00 -1.85 -1.43
C ASP A 122 -7.17 -3.29 -1.95
N ARG A 123 -6.16 -4.15 -1.79
CA ARG A 123 -6.18 -5.51 -2.34
C ARG A 123 -6.65 -6.54 -1.32
N VAL A 124 -7.88 -7.01 -1.51
CA VAL A 124 -8.48 -8.05 -0.64
C VAL A 124 -7.87 -9.45 -0.78
N LYS A 125 -6.97 -9.69 -1.76
CA LYS A 125 -6.42 -11.03 -2.08
C LYS A 125 -5.81 -11.74 -0.86
N HIS A 126 -5.05 -11.03 -0.04
CA HIS A 126 -4.38 -11.59 1.15
C HIS A 126 -5.03 -11.18 2.47
N ARG A 127 -6.25 -10.60 2.42
CA ARG A 127 -7.02 -10.21 3.60
C ARG A 127 -7.14 -11.33 4.64
N HIS A 128 -7.42 -12.55 4.17
CA HIS A 128 -7.58 -13.71 5.05
C HIS A 128 -6.32 -14.00 5.86
N LEU A 129 -5.13 -13.88 5.27
CA LEU A 129 -3.85 -14.10 5.97
C LEU A 129 -3.62 -13.09 7.10
N TRP A 130 -4.05 -11.84 6.90
CA TRP A 130 -3.96 -10.79 7.94
C TRP A 130 -4.93 -11.06 9.10
N ILE A 131 -6.16 -11.45 8.78
CA ILE A 131 -7.19 -11.76 9.77
C ILE A 131 -6.83 -13.02 10.57
N GLU A 132 -6.31 -14.06 9.92
CA GLU A 132 -5.83 -15.29 10.56
C GLU A 132 -4.68 -15.03 11.53
N ALA A 133 -3.85 -14.01 11.29
CA ALA A 133 -2.81 -13.55 12.21
C ALA A 133 -3.35 -12.72 13.40
N GLY A 134 -4.69 -12.58 13.53
CA GLY A 134 -5.36 -11.82 14.58
C GLY A 134 -5.51 -10.33 14.29
N GLY A 135 -5.19 -9.91 13.07
CA GLY A 135 -5.32 -8.52 12.63
C GLY A 135 -6.74 -8.15 12.19
N VAL A 136 -7.01 -6.84 12.15
CA VAL A 136 -8.20 -6.25 11.56
C VAL A 136 -7.86 -5.74 10.16
N PHE A 137 -8.71 -6.00 9.18
CA PHE A 137 -8.50 -5.53 7.81
C PHE A 137 -9.56 -4.49 7.43
N VAL A 138 -9.11 -3.34 6.96
CA VAL A 138 -9.95 -2.27 6.38
C VAL A 138 -9.68 -2.25 4.88
N HIS A 139 -10.70 -2.56 4.09
CA HIS A 139 -10.61 -2.45 2.63
C HIS A 139 -10.67 -0.97 2.25
N HIS A 140 -9.59 -0.48 1.65
CA HIS A 140 -9.50 0.91 1.21
C HIS A 140 -10.21 1.09 -0.14
N THR A 141 -11.14 2.03 -0.20
CA THR A 141 -11.76 2.53 -1.44
C THR A 141 -11.57 4.03 -1.62
N ASP A 142 -11.49 4.73 -0.50
CA ASP A 142 -11.23 6.16 -0.38
C ASP A 142 -10.83 6.45 1.08
N ALA A 143 -10.19 7.59 1.31
CA ALA A 143 -9.73 8.03 2.62
C ALA A 143 -10.88 8.16 3.62
N ARG A 144 -11.98 8.81 3.22
CA ARG A 144 -13.13 9.07 4.10
C ARG A 144 -13.71 7.77 4.66
N SER A 145 -14.05 6.81 3.81
CA SER A 145 -14.60 5.50 4.19
C SER A 145 -13.62 4.74 5.09
N SER A 146 -12.32 4.82 4.81
CA SER A 146 -11.26 4.20 5.63
C SER A 146 -11.19 4.83 7.02
N ILE A 147 -11.20 6.15 7.12
CA ILE A 147 -11.19 6.91 8.37
C ILE A 147 -12.44 6.61 9.20
N GLU A 148 -13.62 6.63 8.59
CA GLU A 148 -14.89 6.29 9.25
C GLU A 148 -14.84 4.86 9.81
N LYS A 149 -14.29 3.91 9.05
CA LYS A 149 -14.11 2.53 9.51
C LYS A 149 -13.13 2.44 10.68
N LEU A 150 -12.00 3.13 10.61
CA LEU A 150 -11.01 3.15 11.69
C LEU A 150 -11.59 3.75 12.98
N ARG A 151 -12.39 4.83 12.89
CA ARG A 151 -13.14 5.40 14.03
C ARG A 151 -14.13 4.40 14.62
N ALA A 152 -14.96 3.77 13.78
CA ALA A 152 -15.94 2.80 14.23
C ALA A 152 -15.33 1.58 14.94
N LEU A 153 -14.07 1.24 14.61
CA LEU A 153 -13.30 0.15 15.22
C LEU A 153 -12.48 0.58 16.45
N GLY A 154 -12.50 1.89 16.78
CA GLY A 154 -11.79 2.47 17.92
C GLY A 154 -10.27 2.58 17.72
N TYR A 155 -9.81 2.74 16.48
CA TYR A 155 -8.41 3.09 16.18
C TYR A 155 -8.17 4.60 16.14
N LEU A 156 -9.22 5.38 15.95
CA LEU A 156 -9.20 6.85 15.93
C LEU A 156 -10.25 7.39 16.90
N ASP A 157 -9.92 8.52 17.53
CA ASP A 157 -10.79 9.29 18.42
C ASP A 157 -11.69 10.22 17.60
#